data_AF-A0AAW5N321-F1
#
_entry.id   AF-A0AAW5N321-F1
#
_cell.length_a   1.000
_cell.length_b   1.000
_cell.length_c   1.000
_cell.angle_alpha   90.00
_cell.angle_beta   90.00
_cell.angle_gamma   90.00
#
_symmetry.space_group_name_H-M   'P 1'
#
loop_
_entity.id
_entity.type
_entity.pdbx_description
1 polymer ?
#
loop_
_entity_poly.entity_id
_entity_poly.type
_entity_poly.pdbx_seq_one_letter_code
_entity_poly.pdbx_strand_id
1 'polypeptide(L)'
;FRHSNRGFACEQGWNAASQLVTQRAGFFPEETTWGGLLPSLVREYRYDSAGNVSGVTSREDYGRETRREYRLDRNGQVTAVTASGTG
;
A
#
# COMPACT_ATOMS: atom_id res chain seq x y z
N PHE A 1 32.75 11.23 8.80
CA PHE A 1 31.32 11.40 9.12
C PHE A 1 30.49 10.63 8.09
N ARG A 2 29.98 9.44 8.42
CA ARG A 2 29.05 8.70 7.54
C ARG A 2 27.64 9.18 7.90
N HIS A 3 27.00 9.92 7.01
CA HIS A 3 25.56 10.18 7.14
C HIS A 3 24.82 8.89 6.78
N SER A 4 24.24 8.21 7.77
CA SER A 4 23.31 7.11 7.51
C SER A 4 21.96 7.72 7.13
N ASN A 5 21.41 7.36 5.96
CA ASN A 5 20.06 7.72 5.53
C ASN A 5 18.98 7.07 6.44
N ARG A 6 18.80 7.56 7.68
CA ARG A 6 17.68 7.14 8.55
C ARG A 6 16.48 8.07 8.36
N GLY A 7 15.95 8.08 7.13
CA GLY A 7 14.80 8.88 6.70
C GLY A 7 13.55 8.04 6.39
N PHE A 8 12.57 8.66 5.74
CA PHE A 8 11.37 7.98 5.23
C PHE A 8 11.76 6.88 4.24
N ALA A 9 11.17 5.69 4.40
CA ALA A 9 11.45 4.51 3.60
C ALA A 9 10.17 3.87 3.08
N CYS A 10 10.28 3.13 1.97
CA CYS A 10 9.19 2.41 1.34
C CYS A 10 9.62 0.97 1.03
N GLU A 11 8.92 0.01 1.62
CA GLU A 11 9.02 -1.42 1.33
C GLU A 11 7.90 -1.83 0.37
N GLN A 12 8.21 -2.71 -0.58
CA GLN A 12 7.27 -3.16 -1.60
C GLN A 12 7.32 -4.69 -1.72
N GLY A 13 6.15 -5.31 -1.81
CA GLY A 13 5.98 -6.74 -2.05
C GLY A 13 5.33 -6.94 -3.41
N TRP A 14 5.82 -7.93 -4.15
CA TRP A 14 5.42 -8.20 -5.53
C TRP A 14 4.92 -9.64 -5.65
N ASN A 15 3.92 -9.88 -6.49
CA ASN A 15 3.52 -11.23 -6.86
C ASN A 15 4.38 -11.80 -7.99
N ALA A 16 4.14 -13.06 -8.37
CA ALA A 16 4.86 -13.74 -9.45
C ALA A 16 4.65 -13.11 -10.84
N ALA A 17 3.60 -12.30 -11.01
CA ALA A 17 3.34 -11.54 -12.23
C ALA A 17 4.02 -10.14 -12.21
N SER A 18 4.91 -9.89 -11.25
CA SER A 18 5.58 -8.59 -11.06
C SER A 18 4.60 -7.44 -10.81
N GLN A 19 3.45 -7.71 -10.19
CA GLN A 19 2.50 -6.70 -9.76
C GLN A 19 2.71 -6.38 -8.27
N LEU A 20 2.63 -5.10 -7.92
CA LEU A 20 2.74 -4.63 -6.54
C LEU A 20 1.55 -5.13 -5.73
N VAL A 21 1.76 -5.95 -4.70
CA VAL A 21 0.67 -6.46 -3.84
C VAL A 21 0.64 -5.81 -2.47
N THR A 22 1.79 -5.35 -1.97
CA THR A 22 1.89 -4.64 -0.69
C THR A 22 2.86 -3.48 -0.79
N GLN A 23 2.51 -2.34 -0.22
CA GLN A 23 3.40 -1.20 -0.03
C GLN A 23 3.35 -0.78 1.43
N ARG A 24 4.51 -0.68 2.09
CA ARG A 24 4.64 -0.13 3.44
C ARG A 24 5.55 1.07 3.36
N ALA A 25 5.12 2.21 3.88
CA ALA A 25 5.96 3.40 3.92
C ALA A 25 5.92 4.02 5.31
N GLY A 26 7.04 4.58 5.75
CA GLY A 26 7.17 5.11 7.10
C GLY A 26 8.62 5.41 7.45
N PHE A 27 8.96 5.40 8.73
CA PHE A 27 10.28 5.81 9.20
C PHE A 27 11.04 4.66 9.86
N PHE A 28 12.36 4.65 9.68
CA PHE A 28 13.23 3.85 10.52
C PHE A 28 13.57 4.66 11.78
N PRO A 29 13.04 4.29 12.95
CA PRO A 29 13.37 4.98 14.19
C PRO A 29 14.88 4.86 14.49
N GLU A 30 15.47 5.91 15.03
CA GLU A 30 16.90 5.91 15.38
C GLU A 30 17.23 5.06 16.63
N GLU A 31 16.25 4.81 17.51
CA GLU A 31 16.42 4.27 18.87
C GLU A 31 15.45 3.13 19.26
N THR A 32 14.91 2.34 18.33
CA THR A 32 14.13 1.14 18.74
C THR A 32 15.00 -0.10 18.82
N THR A 33 14.79 -0.90 19.87
CA THR A 33 15.31 -2.26 20.05
C THR A 33 14.86 -3.23 18.95
N TRP A 34 13.84 -2.85 18.18
CA TRP A 34 13.30 -3.60 17.05
C TRP A 34 13.65 -2.85 15.76
N GLY A 35 14.63 -3.35 14.99
CA GLY A 35 15.20 -2.71 13.79
C GLY A 35 14.32 -2.76 12.54
N GLY A 36 13.01 -2.55 12.68
CA GLY A 36 12.04 -2.60 11.58
C GLY A 36 11.51 -1.23 11.16
N LEU A 37 10.99 -1.16 9.93
CA LEU A 37 10.21 -0.02 9.46
C LEU A 37 8.97 0.17 10.37
N LEU A 38 8.78 1.38 10.89
CA LEU A 38 7.51 1.81 11.51
C LEU A 38 6.63 2.42 10.40
N PRO A 39 5.63 1.67 9.87
CA PRO A 39 4.88 2.13 8.72
C PRO A 39 3.81 3.14 9.13
N SER A 40 3.82 4.30 8.49
CA SER A 40 2.73 5.29 8.52
C SER A 40 1.66 5.07 7.47
N LEU A 41 1.98 4.25 6.48
CA LEU A 41 1.09 3.84 5.43
C LEU A 41 1.33 2.37 5.12
N VAL A 42 0.26 1.60 5.05
CA VAL A 42 0.24 0.26 4.46
C VAL A 42 -0.83 0.24 3.37
N ARG A 43 -0.46 -0.17 2.16
CA ARG A 43 -1.40 -0.45 1.07
C ARG A 43 -1.32 -1.89 0.63
N GLU A 44 -2.48 -2.47 0.39
CA GLU A 44 -2.64 -3.79 -0.21
C GLU A 44 -3.40 -3.63 -1.52
N TYR A 45 -2.91 -4.29 -2.57
CA TYR A 45 -3.50 -4.24 -3.90
C TYR A 45 -3.99 -5.63 -4.30
N ARG A 46 -5.18 -5.66 -4.91
CA ARG A 46 -5.75 -6.86 -5.53
C ARG A 46 -5.94 -6.60 -7.00
N TYR A 47 -5.77 -7.66 -7.78
CA TYR A 47 -5.92 -7.62 -9.22
C TYR A 47 -7.01 -8.59 -9.67
N ASP A 48 -7.71 -8.26 -10.74
CA ASP A 48 -8.57 -9.21 -11.45
C ASP A 48 -7.75 -10.15 -12.35
N SER A 49 -8.41 -11.08 -13.04
CA SER A 49 -7.75 -12.05 -13.93
C SER A 49 -7.15 -11.40 -15.19
N ALA A 50 -7.58 -10.19 -15.56
CA ALA A 50 -7.00 -9.42 -16.66
C ALA A 50 -5.79 -8.58 -16.22
N GLY A 51 -5.48 -8.57 -14.92
CA GLY A 51 -4.37 -7.82 -14.34
C GLY A 51 -4.69 -6.37 -14.00
N ASN A 52 -5.96 -5.97 -14.01
CA ASN A 52 -6.37 -4.65 -13.56
C ASN A 52 -6.49 -4.62 -12.05
N VAL A 53 -6.24 -3.47 -11.43
CA VAL A 53 -6.47 -3.28 -9.99
C VAL A 53 -7.97 -3.38 -9.71
N SER A 54 -8.38 -4.38 -8.95
CA SER A 54 -9.77 -4.62 -8.57
C SER A 54 -10.09 -4.09 -7.16
N GLY A 55 -9.07 -3.90 -6.32
CA GLY A 55 -9.25 -3.25 -5.03
C GLY A 55 -7.96 -2.80 -4.37
N VAL A 56 -8.09 -1.79 -3.52
CA VAL A 56 -7.00 -1.24 -2.71
C VAL A 56 -7.49 -1.08 -1.27
N THR A 57 -6.77 -1.68 -0.32
CA THR A 57 -6.94 -1.41 1.11
C THR A 57 -5.77 -0.54 1.56
N SER A 58 -6.04 0.56 2.26
CA SER A 58 -5.03 1.46 2.81
C SER A 58 -5.23 1.61 4.31
N ARG A 59 -4.16 1.49 5.10
CA ARG A 59 -4.13 1.72 6.55
C ARG A 59 -3.11 2.81 6.85
N GLU A 60 -3.51 3.82 7.60
CA GLU A 60 -2.67 4.96 7.99
C GLU A 60 -2.40 4.95 9.51
N ASP A 61 -1.45 5.78 9.96
CA ASP A 61 -0.94 5.90 11.34
C ASP A 61 -2.02 5.97 12.45
N TYR A 62 -3.22 6.43 12.12
CA TYR A 62 -4.31 6.61 13.08
C TYR A 62 -5.30 5.44 13.12
N GLY A 63 -4.92 4.27 12.59
CA GLY A 63 -5.81 3.12 12.46
C GLY A 63 -6.92 3.34 11.44
N ARG A 64 -6.81 4.40 10.64
CA ARG A 64 -7.75 4.73 9.58
C ARG A 64 -7.56 3.73 8.44
N GLU A 65 -8.53 2.85 8.26
CA GLU A 65 -8.58 1.96 7.12
C GLU A 65 -9.54 2.52 6.07
N THR A 66 -9.07 2.63 4.83
CA THR A 66 -9.91 2.89 3.67
C THR A 66 -9.80 1.75 2.67
N ARG A 67 -10.94 1.33 2.12
CA ARG A 67 -11.00 0.30 1.08
C ARG A 67 -11.70 0.88 -0.14
N ARG A 68 -11.07 0.73 -1.30
CA ARG A 68 -11.62 1.08 -2.61
C ARG A 68 -11.76 -0.19 -3.44
N GLU A 69 -12.92 -0.38 -4.04
CA GLU A 69 -13.18 -1.44 -5.01
C GLU A 69 -13.50 -0.81 -6.37
N TYR A 70 -12.90 -1.37 -7.42
CA TYR A 70 -12.98 -0.83 -8.76
C TYR A 70 -13.75 -1.81 -9.64
N ARG A 71 -14.77 -1.30 -10.33
CA ARG A 71 -15.44 -2.02 -11.41
C ARG A 71 -14.96 -1.46 -12.73
N LEU A 72 -14.55 -2.35 -13.64
CA LEU A 72 -14.04 -1.98 -14.94
C LEU A 72 -14.97 -2.50 -16.04
N ASP A 73 -15.04 -1.79 -17.16
CA ASP A 73 -15.63 -2.31 -18.38
C ASP A 73 -14.67 -3.28 -19.09
N ARG A 74 -15.11 -3.84 -20.22
CA ARG A 74 -14.31 -4.79 -21.03
C ARG A 74 -13.01 -4.20 -21.58
N ASN A 75 -12.89 -2.87 -21.64
CA ASN A 75 -11.71 -2.18 -22.16
C ASN A 75 -10.75 -1.78 -21.02
N GLY A 76 -11.06 -2.14 -19.77
CA GLY A 76 -10.28 -1.74 -18.60
C GLY A 76 -10.56 -0.31 -18.12
N GLN A 77 -11.66 0.30 -18.53
CA GLN A 77 -12.05 1.63 -18.04
C GLN A 77 -12.83 1.51 -16.75
N VAL A 78 -12.51 2.35 -15.75
CA VAL A 78 -13.25 2.39 -14.49
C VAL A 78 -14.67 2.89 -14.75
N THR A 79 -15.66 2.10 -14.36
CA THR A 79 -17.10 2.44 -14.46
C THR A 79 -17.73 2.73 -13.11
N ALA A 80 -17.16 2.22 -12.02
CA ALA A 80 -17.58 2.54 -10.67
C ALA A 80 -16.42 2.39 -9.68
N VAL A 81 -16.46 3.20 -8.62
CA VAL A 81 -15.59 3.09 -7.46
C VAL A 81 -16.45 3.05 -6.21
N THR A 82 -16.30 2.01 -5.41
CA THR A 82 -16.92 1.92 -4.07
C THR A 82 -15.84 2.15 -3.03
N ALA A 83 -15.96 3.24 -2.27
CA ALA A 83 -15.07 3.55 -1.16
C ALA A 83 -15.78 3.29 0.18
N SER A 84 -15.07 2.70 1.12
CA SER A 84 -15.53 2.45 2.50
C SER A 84 -14.39 2.67 3.47
N GLY A 85 -14.69 2.90 4.75
CA GLY A 85 -13.71 3.18 5.78
C GLY A 85 -14.01 4.42 6.60
N THR A 86 -13.36 4.55 7.75
CA THR A 86 -13.47 5.74 8.59
C THR A 86 -12.53 6.82 8.07
N GLY A 87 -12.98 8.06 8.24
CA GLY A 87 -12.35 9.28 7.75
C GLY A 87 -11.47 9.95 8.79
#